data_AF-A0A9R0RYW6-F1
#
_entry.id   AF-A0A9R0RYW6-F1
#
_cell.length_a   1.000
_cell.length_b   1.000
_cell.length_c   1.000
_cell.angle_alpha   90.00
_cell.angle_beta   90.00
_cell.angle_gamma   90.00
#
_symmetry.space_group_name_H-M   'P 1'
#
loop_
_entity.id
_entity.type
_entity.pdbx_description
1 polymer ?
#
loop_
_entity_poly.entity_id
_entity_poly.type
_entity_poly.pdbx_seq_one_letter_code
_entity_poly.pdbx_strand_id
1 'polypeptide(L)'
;MEVMKCAEQLPTPTRIRQTEANEEAKLSSFQQEIVQLAAVLNGDHQLSSLQERIRERMNVREGTSYMRSAVRRFFEAGMSAKRMGLADDEQIVKMRPSLTTRMTSSPADQDDSP
;
A
#
# COMPACT_ATOMS: atom_id res chain seq x y z
N MET A 1 39.34 23.65 -3.11
CA MET A 1 38.05 23.06 -2.68
C MET A 1 37.02 23.54 -3.69
N GLU A 2 36.79 22.77 -4.76
CA GLU A 2 35.78 23.11 -5.75
C GLU A 2 34.40 22.83 -5.18
N VAL A 3 33.64 23.90 -4.97
CA VAL A 3 32.22 23.86 -4.68
C VAL A 3 31.50 23.31 -5.91
N MET A 4 30.97 22.08 -5.78
CA MET A 4 30.07 21.50 -6.77
C MET A 4 28.84 22.40 -6.88
N LYS A 5 28.77 23.21 -7.94
CA LYS A 5 27.56 23.98 -8.27
C LYS A 5 26.42 22.98 -8.48
N CYS A 6 25.44 23.01 -7.58
CA CYS A 6 24.21 22.25 -7.75
C CYS A 6 23.53 22.76 -9.03
N ALA A 7 23.34 21.88 -10.02
CA ALA A 7 22.72 22.26 -11.28
C ALA A 7 21.27 22.69 -11.05
N GLU A 8 20.88 23.83 -11.62
CA GLU A 8 19.53 24.41 -11.48
C GLU A 8 18.45 23.53 -12.14
N GLN A 9 18.85 22.71 -13.13
CA GLN A 9 18.04 21.66 -13.74
C GLN A 9 18.79 20.34 -13.77
N LEU A 10 18.11 19.27 -13.35
CA LEU A 10 18.58 17.91 -13.52
C LEU A 10 18.54 17.52 -15.00
N PRO A 11 19.55 16.80 -15.52
CA PRO A 11 19.51 16.29 -16.89
C PRO A 11 18.33 15.34 -17.07
N THR A 12 17.68 15.41 -18.22
CA THR A 12 16.62 14.45 -18.58
C THR A 12 17.24 13.04 -18.65
N PRO A 13 16.73 12.06 -17.88
CA PRO A 13 17.27 10.72 -17.92
C PRO A 13 17.06 10.08 -19.30
N THR A 14 18.14 9.60 -19.90
CA THR A 14 18.09 8.85 -21.16
C THR A 14 17.35 7.52 -20.94
N ARG A 15 16.48 7.13 -21.88
CA ARG A 15 15.76 5.85 -21.82
C ARG A 15 16.76 4.68 -21.84
N ILE A 16 16.83 3.93 -20.74
CA ILE A 16 17.75 2.78 -20.57
C ILE A 16 17.12 1.48 -21.10
N ARG A 17 15.79 1.37 -21.07
CA ARG A 17 15.05 0.17 -21.49
C ARG A 17 14.81 0.19 -23.00
N GLN A 18 14.92 -0.97 -23.65
CA GLN A 18 14.62 -1.10 -25.07
C GLN A 18 13.11 -1.19 -25.34
N THR A 19 12.36 -1.80 -24.42
CA THR A 19 10.92 -2.02 -24.54
C THR A 19 10.12 -1.11 -23.59
N GLU A 20 8.83 -0.97 -23.88
CA GLU A 20 7.87 -0.33 -22.97
C GLU A 20 7.69 -1.12 -21.68
N ALA A 21 7.06 -0.48 -20.69
CA ALA A 21 6.68 -1.15 -19.45
C ALA A 21 5.62 -2.23 -19.72
N ASN A 22 5.89 -3.45 -19.28
CA ASN A 22 4.89 -4.52 -19.31
C ASN A 22 4.07 -4.50 -18.02
N GLU A 23 2.95 -3.79 -18.04
CA GLU A 23 2.07 -3.65 -16.87
C GLU A 23 1.27 -4.92 -16.55
N GLU A 24 1.14 -5.84 -17.51
CA GLU A 24 0.45 -7.12 -17.33
C GLU A 24 1.39 -8.23 -16.82
N ALA A 25 2.70 -7.98 -16.74
CA ALA A 25 3.64 -8.90 -16.14
C ALA A 25 3.36 -9.10 -14.64
N LYS A 26 3.69 -10.28 -14.12
CA LYS A 26 3.76 -10.50 -12.66
C LYS A 26 4.75 -9.53 -12.02
N LEU A 27 4.49 -9.18 -10.78
CA LEU A 27 5.42 -8.37 -9.99
C LEU A 27 6.78 -9.08 -9.85
N SER A 28 7.87 -8.33 -10.05
CA SER A 28 9.19 -8.77 -9.60
C SER A 28 9.26 -8.85 -8.07
N SER A 29 10.22 -9.58 -7.50
CA SER A 29 10.40 -9.66 -6.04
C SER A 29 10.47 -8.28 -5.38
N PHE A 30 11.26 -7.38 -5.96
CA PHE A 30 11.36 -6.00 -5.46
C PHE A 30 10.03 -5.24 -5.53
N GLN A 31 9.26 -5.41 -6.62
CA GLN A 31 7.95 -4.79 -6.71
C GLN A 31 6.96 -5.40 -5.69
N GLN A 32 7.04 -6.70 -5.41
CA GLN A 32 6.25 -7.34 -4.37
C GLN A 32 6.56 -6.73 -2.99
N GLU A 33 7.83 -6.52 -2.65
CA GLU A 33 8.25 -5.88 -1.40
C GLU A 33 7.68 -4.46 -1.26
N ILE A 34 7.68 -3.67 -2.34
CA ILE A 34 7.06 -2.33 -2.34
C ILE A 34 5.54 -2.42 -2.07
N VAL A 35 4.85 -3.36 -2.70
CA VAL A 35 3.41 -3.55 -2.48
C VAL A 35 3.11 -4.08 -1.07
N GLN A 36 3.98 -4.91 -0.50
CA GLN A 36 3.88 -5.36 0.88
C GLN A 36 4.07 -4.21 1.87
N LEU A 37 5.02 -3.30 1.62
CA LEU A 37 5.17 -2.06 2.39
C LEU A 37 3.91 -1.20 2.29
N ALA A 38 3.32 -1.06 1.09
CA ALA A 38 2.05 -0.38 0.92
C ALA A 38 0.92 -1.04 1.73
N ALA A 39 0.92 -2.37 1.87
CA ALA A 39 -0.03 -3.07 2.73
C ALA A 39 0.18 -2.77 4.22
N VAL A 40 1.40 -2.50 4.68
CA VAL A 40 1.65 -2.01 6.05
C VAL A 40 1.04 -0.62 6.22
N LEU A 41 1.28 0.31 5.30
CA LEU A 41 0.71 1.66 5.34
C LEU A 41 -0.81 1.65 5.32
N ASN A 42 -1.43 0.71 4.57
CA ASN A 42 -2.88 0.59 4.50
C ASN A 42 -3.50 -0.17 5.70
N GLY A 43 -2.68 -0.78 6.56
CA GLY A 43 -3.14 -1.62 7.67
C GLY A 43 -3.49 -3.06 7.29
N ASP A 44 -3.34 -3.46 6.03
CA ASP A 44 -3.76 -4.76 5.49
C ASP A 44 -2.67 -5.85 5.55
N HIS A 45 -1.49 -5.56 6.11
CA HIS A 45 -0.36 -6.49 6.15
C HIS A 45 -0.64 -7.85 6.83
N GLN A 46 -1.64 -7.91 7.72
CA GLN A 46 -2.07 -9.15 8.39
C GLN A 46 -2.98 -10.04 7.51
N LEU A 47 -3.47 -9.54 6.38
CA LEU A 47 -4.38 -10.29 5.51
C LEU A 47 -3.60 -11.31 4.67
N SER A 48 -3.60 -12.57 5.10
CA SER A 48 -2.88 -13.67 4.44
C SER A 48 -3.23 -13.83 2.96
N SER A 49 -4.51 -13.68 2.61
CA SER A 49 -5.01 -13.74 1.23
C SER A 49 -4.45 -12.64 0.34
N LEU A 50 -4.26 -11.43 0.89
CA LEU A 50 -3.60 -10.34 0.16
C LEU A 50 -2.12 -10.65 -0.04
N GLN A 51 -1.44 -11.16 0.98
CA GLN A 51 -0.02 -11.52 0.90
C GLN A 51 0.23 -12.63 -0.13
N GLU A 52 -0.64 -13.65 -0.17
CA GLU A 52 -0.62 -14.69 -1.22
C GLU A 52 -0.84 -14.08 -2.61
N ARG A 53 -1.85 -13.21 -2.76
CA ARG A 53 -2.16 -12.56 -4.04
C ARG A 53 -0.98 -11.73 -4.54
N ILE A 54 -0.32 -10.96 -3.68
CA ILE A 54 0.86 -10.16 -4.03
C ILE A 54 1.99 -11.05 -4.57
N ARG A 55 2.25 -12.18 -3.92
CA ARG A 55 3.35 -13.09 -4.31
C ARG A 55 3.08 -13.83 -5.61
N GLU A 56 1.85 -14.28 -5.82
CA GLU A 56 1.58 -15.32 -6.82
C GLU A 56 0.82 -14.83 -8.05
N ARG A 57 -0.05 -13.82 -7.88
CA ARG A 57 -1.12 -13.51 -8.85
C ARG A 57 -1.12 -12.07 -9.33
N MET A 58 -0.63 -11.13 -8.52
CA MET A 58 -0.73 -9.71 -8.81
C MET A 58 0.20 -9.30 -9.96
N ASN A 59 -0.33 -8.50 -10.89
CA ASN A 59 0.44 -7.90 -11.96
C ASN A 59 0.92 -6.48 -11.62
N VAL A 60 1.81 -5.91 -12.45
CA VAL A 60 2.40 -4.59 -12.24
C VAL A 60 1.34 -3.48 -12.19
N ARG A 61 0.29 -3.55 -13.03
CA ARG A 61 -0.84 -2.61 -13.03
C ARG A 61 -1.57 -2.60 -11.69
N GLU A 62 -1.95 -3.77 -11.21
CA GLU A 62 -2.68 -3.97 -9.95
C GLU A 62 -1.83 -3.52 -8.75
N GLY A 63 -0.56 -3.92 -8.71
CA GLY A 63 0.37 -3.54 -7.65
C GLY A 63 0.55 -2.03 -7.57
N THR A 64 0.72 -1.36 -8.71
CA THR A 64 0.83 0.10 -8.78
C THR A 64 -0.46 0.78 -8.29
N SER A 65 -1.63 0.30 -8.72
CA SER A 65 -2.93 0.83 -8.29
C SER A 65 -3.12 0.69 -6.77
N TYR A 66 -2.84 -0.49 -6.23
CA TYR A 66 -2.92 -0.77 -4.80
C TYR A 66 -1.99 0.16 -4.00
N MET A 67 -0.72 0.25 -4.41
CA MET A 67 0.27 1.12 -3.77
C MET A 67 -0.18 2.58 -3.73
N ARG A 68 -0.65 3.13 -4.86
CA ARG A 68 -1.11 4.53 -4.93
C ARG A 68 -2.29 4.77 -4.00
N SER A 69 -3.25 3.84 -3.94
CA SER A 69 -4.41 3.92 -3.04
C SER A 69 -3.99 3.88 -1.57
N ALA A 70 -3.10 2.94 -1.20
CA ALA A 70 -2.60 2.78 0.15
C ALA A 70 -1.86 4.03 0.66
N VAL A 71 -0.93 4.55 -0.13
CA VAL A 71 -0.17 5.75 0.21
C VAL A 71 -1.10 6.96 0.36
N ARG A 72 -2.06 7.12 -0.56
CA ARG A 72 -3.06 8.19 -0.48
C ARG A 72 -3.87 8.12 0.82
N ARG A 73 -4.42 6.94 1.16
CA ARG A 73 -5.21 6.73 2.39
C ARG A 73 -4.39 7.01 3.64
N PHE A 74 -3.15 6.55 3.67
CA PHE A 74 -2.23 6.80 4.79
C PHE A 74 -1.99 8.31 4.99
N PHE A 75 -1.70 9.06 3.93
CA PHE A 75 -1.54 10.51 4.01
C PHE A 75 -2.83 11.24 4.40
N GLU A 76 -3.98 10.85 3.85
CA GLU A 76 -5.28 11.42 4.21
C GLU A 76 -5.57 11.23 5.70
N ALA A 77 -5.33 10.02 6.23
CA ALA A 77 -5.49 9.72 7.65
C ALA A 77 -4.50 10.51 8.52
N GLY A 78 -3.23 10.57 8.14
CA GLY A 78 -2.19 11.36 8.82
C GLY A 78 -2.55 12.84 8.93
N MET A 79 -2.89 13.47 7.79
CA MET A 79 -3.29 14.87 7.76
C MET A 79 -4.59 15.13 8.54
N SER A 80 -5.52 14.18 8.55
CA SER A 80 -6.75 14.28 9.32
C SER A 80 -6.47 14.20 10.83
N ALA A 81 -5.66 13.23 11.27
CA ALA A 81 -5.26 13.09 12.67
C ALA A 81 -4.53 14.33 13.18
N LYS A 82 -3.61 14.89 12.39
CA LYS A 82 -2.92 16.15 12.71
C LYS A 82 -3.89 17.33 12.86
N ARG A 83 -4.84 17.47 11.94
CA ARG A 83 -5.87 18.53 12.00
C ARG A 83 -6.80 18.40 13.22
N MET A 84 -7.04 17.19 13.69
CA MET A 84 -7.85 16.92 14.89
C MET A 84 -7.04 16.98 16.20
N GLY A 85 -5.74 17.24 16.15
CA GLY A 85 -4.86 17.23 17.33
C GLY A 85 -4.66 15.83 17.93
N LEU A 86 -4.89 14.78 17.15
CA LEU A 86 -4.71 13.38 17.57
C LEU A 86 -3.31 12.83 17.25
N ALA A 87 -2.52 13.57 16.47
CA ALA A 87 -1.14 13.24 16.13
C ALA A 87 -0.32 14.52 15.93
N ASP A 88 0.95 14.48 16.33
CA ASP A 88 1.97 15.50 16.07
C ASP A 88 2.96 15.03 15.00
N ASP A 89 4.08 15.72 14.84
CA ASP A 89 5.07 15.43 13.79
C ASP A 89 5.97 14.23 14.14
N GLU A 90 5.90 13.76 15.38
CA GLU A 90 6.66 12.63 15.91
C GLU A 90 5.86 11.31 15.85
N GLN A 91 4.56 11.37 15.57
CA GLN A 91 3.66 10.21 15.56
C GLN A 91 3.32 9.72 14.15
N ILE A 92 3.36 8.39 13.97
CA ILE A 92 2.92 7.72 12.74
C ILE A 92 1.52 7.15 12.96
N VAL A 93 0.56 7.55 12.12
CA VAL A 93 -0.81 7.02 12.17
C VAL A 93 -0.83 5.53 11.83
N LYS A 94 -1.37 4.73 12.75
CA LYS A 94 -1.59 3.29 12.53
C LYS A 94 -2.96 3.06 11.88
N MET A 95 -2.95 2.70 10.60
CA MET A 95 -4.15 2.34 9.86
C MET A 95 -4.72 0.99 10.31
N ARG A 96 -6.04 0.86 10.33
CA ARG A 96 -6.75 -0.42 10.51
C ARG A 96 -7.03 -1.04 9.14
N PRO A 97 -7.05 -2.38 9.03
CA PRO A 97 -7.33 -3.04 7.75
C PRO A 97 -8.63 -2.56 7.13
N SER A 98 -8.62 -2.32 5.82
CA SER A 98 -9.78 -1.77 5.10
C SER A 98 -10.90 -2.80 4.89
N LEU A 99 -10.64 -4.08 5.19
CA LEU A 99 -11.54 -5.22 4.92
C LEU A 99 -12.29 -5.76 6.16
N THR A 100 -12.23 -5.10 7.31
CA THR A 100 -13.02 -5.51 8.49
C THR A 100 -14.40 -4.83 8.51
N THR A 101 -15.29 -5.20 7.59
CA THR A 101 -16.74 -4.96 7.76
C THR A 101 -17.53 -6.14 7.23
N ARG A 102 -17.41 -7.28 7.93
CA ARG A 102 -18.46 -8.29 8.12
C ARG A 102 -17.92 -9.36 9.08
N MET A 103 -17.94 -9.06 10.38
CA MET A 103 -18.10 -10.14 11.34
C MET A 103 -19.52 -10.68 11.06
N THR A 104 -19.59 -11.91 10.56
CA THR A 104 -20.84 -12.65 10.41
C THR A 104 -21.53 -12.67 11.76
N SER A 105 -22.70 -12.05 11.88
CA SER A 105 -23.61 -12.35 12.97
C SER A 105 -24.00 -13.81 12.85
N SER A 106 -23.36 -14.69 13.62
CA SER A 106 -23.85 -16.06 13.81
C SER A 106 -25.25 -15.99 14.42
N PRO A 107 -26.28 -16.62 13.84
CA PRO A 107 -27.51 -16.87 14.58
C PRO A 107 -27.19 -17.96 15.61
N ALA A 108 -27.30 -17.59 16.88
CA ALA A 108 -27.27 -18.53 17.98
C ALA A 108 -28.38 -19.57 17.81
N ASP A 109 -27.99 -20.82 18.05
CA ASP A 109 -28.76 -21.95 18.54
C ASP A 109 -30.24 -21.66 18.84
N GLN A 110 -31.13 -22.19 17.99
CA GLN A 110 -32.48 -22.56 18.38
C GLN A 110 -32.58 -24.08 18.27
N ASP A 111 -32.27 -24.71 19.40
CA ASP A 111 -33.03 -25.77 20.06
C ASP A 111 -34.00 -26.56 19.16
N ASP A 112 -33.64 -27.81 18.87
CA ASP A 112 -34.52 -28.79 18.21
C ASP A 112 -34.88 -29.92 19.19
N SER A 113 -36.17 -29.92 19.54
CA SER A 113 -37.07 -31.04 19.87
C SER A 113 -37.04 -31.72 21.25
N PRO A 114 -38.18 -32.30 21.70
CA PRO A 114 -39.58 -32.14 21.27
C PRO A 114 -40.51 -31.47 22.31
#